data_AF-A0A8J6F8R7-F1
#
_entry.id   AF-A0A8J6F8R7-F1
#
_cell.length_a   1.000
_cell.length_b   1.000
_cell.length_c   1.000
_cell.angle_alpha   90.00
_cell.angle_beta   90.00
_cell.angle_gamma   90.00
#
_symmetry.space_group_name_H-M   'P 1'
#
loop_
_entity.id
_entity.type
_entity.pdbx_description
1 polymer ?
#
loop_
_entity_poly.entity_id
_entity_poly.type
_entity_poly.pdbx_seq_one_letter_code
_entity_poly.pdbx_strand_id
1 'polypeptide(L)'
;MRWGLIPSWFTGTHPSKMQYNTSNCRSDTMSEKALYKGPFFKNQRCVVLADGFYEWRRQGAEKQPYFIYFPQVKSEESEARKDDSYVGGRRLLTMAGLFDCWEPPEGEDTLYSYTVITVDASKSINWIHDRMPAILDGDEEIRKWLDFGEVPAKEALKVIRPIESITCHPVSTVVNNARNNTPECVAPIILQKKEPALSASSKKMLAWLQNKSPKKEPSEEVKPVKLSQVALSHKKTSAELMHQWLKKEGEPSPKKPRR
;
A
#
# COMPACT_ATOMS: atom_id res chain seq x y z
N MET A 1 -6.72 -2.03 24.45
CA MET A 1 -6.95 -0.66 23.92
C MET A 1 -7.67 -0.75 22.58
N ARG A 2 -8.46 0.25 22.21
CA ARG A 2 -9.14 0.34 20.90
C ARG A 2 -8.19 0.83 19.80
N TRP A 3 -8.17 0.17 18.63
CA TRP A 3 -7.44 0.69 17.47
C TRP A 3 -8.21 1.83 16.79
N GLY A 4 -7.52 2.93 16.54
CA GLY A 4 -8.10 4.21 16.13
C GLY A 4 -8.14 5.17 17.30
N LEU A 5 -7.16 6.06 17.38
CA LEU A 5 -6.99 6.98 18.49
C LEU A 5 -8.15 7.98 18.58
N ILE A 6 -8.71 8.11 19.77
CA ILE A 6 -9.69 9.13 20.17
C ILE A 6 -8.96 10.10 21.09
N PRO A 7 -8.72 11.34 20.64
CA PRO A 7 -8.02 12.33 21.45
C PRO A 7 -8.81 12.67 22.71
N SER A 8 -8.12 12.97 23.81
CA SER A 8 -8.75 13.32 25.09
C SER A 8 -9.68 14.53 25.01
N TRP A 9 -9.46 15.43 24.05
CA TRP A 9 -10.26 16.64 23.82
C TRP A 9 -11.50 16.41 22.93
N PHE A 10 -11.71 15.20 22.41
CA PHE A 10 -12.85 14.90 21.55
C PHE A 10 -14.17 15.07 22.32
N THR A 11 -15.10 15.86 21.77
CA THR A 11 -16.37 16.20 22.43
C THR A 11 -17.57 15.39 21.95
N GLY A 12 -17.37 14.45 21.02
CA GLY A 12 -18.47 13.62 20.51
C GLY A 12 -18.92 12.59 21.52
N THR A 13 -20.21 12.26 21.56
CA THR A 13 -20.76 11.33 22.56
C THR A 13 -20.33 9.87 22.40
N HIS A 14 -19.74 9.49 21.26
CA HIS A 14 -19.31 8.11 21.00
C HIS A 14 -18.10 8.07 20.05
N PRO A 15 -17.14 7.13 20.21
CA PRO A 15 -15.95 7.03 19.36
C PRO A 15 -16.23 6.88 17.86
N SER A 16 -17.37 6.31 17.49
CA SER A 16 -17.78 6.15 16.08
C SER A 16 -18.12 7.48 15.40
N LYS A 17 -18.35 8.56 16.16
CA LYS A 17 -18.57 9.90 15.62
C LYS A 17 -17.27 10.58 15.18
N MET A 18 -16.11 9.97 15.44
CA MET A 18 -14.82 10.47 14.98
C MET A 18 -14.74 10.38 13.45
N GLN A 19 -14.62 11.53 12.79
CA GLN A 19 -14.63 11.63 11.31
C GLN A 19 -13.27 11.31 10.68
N TYR A 20 -12.19 11.39 11.46
CA TYR A 20 -10.83 11.16 10.98
C TYR A 20 -10.42 9.71 11.18
N ASN A 21 -9.70 9.15 10.20
CA ASN A 21 -9.04 7.86 10.36
C ASN A 21 -7.75 8.05 11.17
N THR A 22 -7.77 7.62 12.42
CA THR A 22 -6.66 7.72 13.38
C THR A 22 -6.01 6.37 13.66
N SER A 23 -6.21 5.39 12.78
CA SER A 23 -5.60 4.06 12.91
C SER A 23 -4.08 4.12 12.77
N ASN A 24 -3.58 5.05 11.94
CA ASN A 24 -2.17 5.27 11.67
C ASN A 24 -1.76 6.73 11.87
N CYS A 25 -0.53 6.94 12.33
CA CYS A 25 0.11 8.22 12.51
C CYS A 25 1.43 8.23 11.72
N ARG A 26 1.73 9.28 10.96
CA ARG A 26 3.03 9.36 10.27
C ARG A 26 4.09 9.91 11.21
N SER A 27 5.27 9.28 11.24
CA SER A 27 6.37 9.70 12.10
C SER A 27 6.82 11.14 11.86
N ASP A 28 6.79 11.60 10.61
CA ASP A 28 7.20 12.94 10.19
C ASP A 28 6.33 14.07 10.73
N THR A 29 5.06 13.81 11.05
CA THR A 29 4.07 14.83 11.38
C THR A 29 3.40 14.60 12.74
N MET A 30 3.81 13.57 13.48
CA MET A 30 3.20 13.20 14.77
C MET A 30 3.26 14.32 15.82
N SER A 31 4.34 15.10 15.84
CA SER A 31 4.59 16.19 16.80
C SER A 31 3.82 17.48 16.46
N GLU A 32 3.29 17.56 15.24
CA GLU A 32 2.64 18.76 14.70
C GLU A 32 1.11 18.62 14.68
N LYS A 33 0.60 17.42 14.36
CA LYS A 33 -0.83 17.18 14.20
C LYS A 33 -1.54 17.17 15.56
N ALA A 34 -2.60 17.96 15.70
CA ALA A 34 -3.39 18.08 16.94
C ALA A 34 -3.91 16.73 17.49
N LEU A 35 -4.16 15.75 16.61
CA LEU A 35 -4.58 14.40 16.98
C LEU A 35 -3.51 13.63 17.78
N TYR A 36 -2.23 13.89 17.53
CA TYR A 36 -1.12 13.07 18.01
C TYR A 36 -0.15 13.83 18.91
N LYS A 37 -0.13 15.16 18.77
CA LYS A 37 0.71 16.08 19.54
C LYS A 37 0.54 15.90 21.05
N GLY A 38 -0.70 15.85 21.52
CA GLY A 38 -1.02 15.65 22.95
C GLY A 38 -0.42 14.35 23.49
N PRO A 39 -0.82 13.19 22.94
CA PRO A 39 -0.26 11.89 23.28
C PRO A 39 1.26 11.81 23.25
N PHE A 40 1.86 12.36 22.20
CA PHE A 40 3.31 12.39 22.03
C PHE A 40 4.01 13.14 23.18
N PHE A 41 3.55 14.35 23.52
CA PHE A 41 4.16 15.15 24.58
C PHE A 41 3.84 14.66 26.00
N LYS A 42 2.72 13.94 26.19
CA LYS A 42 2.42 13.23 27.44
C LYS A 42 3.19 11.92 27.60
N ASN A 43 4.05 11.56 26.63
CA ASN A 43 4.74 10.28 26.55
C ASN A 43 3.81 9.06 26.62
N GLN A 44 2.60 9.15 26.07
CA GLN A 44 1.67 8.02 25.99
C GLN A 44 2.09 7.08 24.85
N ARG A 45 3.23 6.42 25.04
CA ARG A 45 3.85 5.48 24.10
C ARG A 45 3.43 4.06 24.45
N CYS A 46 3.11 3.26 23.44
CA CYS A 46 2.77 1.85 23.60
C CYS A 46 3.44 0.98 22.53
N VAL A 47 3.48 -0.33 22.77
CA VAL A 47 3.86 -1.32 21.76
C VAL A 47 2.62 -2.12 21.38
N VAL A 48 2.29 -2.11 20.09
CA VAL A 48 1.18 -2.84 19.50
C VAL A 48 1.69 -4.20 19.05
N LEU A 49 1.06 -5.25 19.55
CA LEU A 49 1.41 -6.64 19.24
C LEU A 49 0.53 -7.17 18.10
N ALA A 50 1.14 -7.94 17.20
CA ALA A 50 0.43 -8.68 16.17
C ALA A 50 1.26 -9.90 15.73
N ASP A 51 0.61 -10.93 15.15
CA ASP A 51 1.33 -12.00 14.44
C ASP A 51 2.07 -11.44 13.21
N GLY A 52 1.52 -10.38 12.61
CA GLY A 52 1.97 -9.69 11.42
C GLY A 52 0.92 -8.68 10.98
N PHE A 53 1.11 -8.04 9.83
CA PHE A 53 0.15 -7.12 9.24
C PHE A 53 -0.10 -7.43 7.78
N TYR A 54 -1.25 -7.00 7.28
CA TYR A 54 -1.61 -7.13 5.88
C TYR A 54 -1.28 -5.87 5.11
N GLU A 55 -0.82 -6.00 3.87
CA GLU A 55 -0.68 -4.89 2.94
C GLU A 55 -1.03 -5.31 1.50
N TRP A 56 -1.61 -4.40 0.73
CA TRP A 56 -2.13 -4.69 -0.60
C TRP A 56 -1.27 -4.06 -1.69
N ARG A 57 -0.51 -4.90 -2.39
CA ARG A 57 0.22 -4.49 -3.59
C ARG A 57 -0.76 -4.20 -4.73
N ARG A 58 -0.72 -2.97 -5.27
CA ARG A 58 -1.48 -2.61 -6.47
C ARG A 58 -0.84 -3.21 -7.72
N GLN A 59 -1.64 -3.90 -8.52
CA GLN A 59 -1.25 -4.47 -9.81
C GLN A 59 -2.30 -4.09 -10.86
N GLY A 60 -2.17 -2.89 -11.43
CA GLY A 60 -3.20 -2.31 -12.29
C GLY A 60 -4.48 -2.04 -11.49
N ALA A 61 -5.60 -2.63 -11.92
CA ALA A 61 -6.89 -2.52 -11.24
C ALA A 61 -7.04 -3.48 -10.04
N GLU A 62 -6.24 -4.54 -9.99
CA GLU A 62 -6.31 -5.57 -8.95
C GLU A 62 -5.35 -5.24 -7.80
N LYS A 63 -5.66 -5.76 -6.61
CA LYS A 63 -4.81 -5.66 -5.42
C LYS A 63 -4.51 -7.05 -4.89
N GLN A 64 -3.24 -7.38 -4.76
CA GLN A 64 -2.79 -8.63 -4.16
C GLN A 64 -2.44 -8.39 -2.68
N PRO A 65 -3.15 -9.01 -1.71
CA PRO A 65 -2.77 -8.93 -0.31
C PRO A 65 -1.52 -9.77 -0.01
N TYR A 66 -0.69 -9.24 0.87
CA TYR A 66 0.48 -9.89 1.45
C TYR A 66 0.35 -9.87 2.97
N PHE A 67 0.80 -10.93 3.62
CA PHE A 67 1.01 -10.96 5.06
C PHE A 67 2.49 -10.75 5.36
N ILE A 68 2.80 -9.76 6.20
CA ILE A 68 4.15 -9.27 6.51
C ILE A 68 4.41 -9.45 8.01
N TYR A 69 5.53 -10.07 8.38
CA TYR A 69 5.82 -10.51 9.74
C TYR A 69 7.34 -10.62 9.97
N PHE A 70 7.77 -10.75 11.23
CA PHE A 70 9.16 -11.07 11.53
C PHE A 70 9.51 -12.48 11.03
N PRO A 71 10.74 -12.71 10.50
CA PRO A 71 11.22 -14.07 10.24
C PRO A 71 11.09 -14.96 11.49
N GLN A 72 10.52 -16.15 11.31
CA GLN A 72 10.27 -17.10 12.38
C GLN A 72 11.38 -18.16 12.42
N VAL A 73 11.77 -18.58 13.62
CA VAL A 73 12.73 -19.68 13.83
C VAL A 73 12.00 -21.02 13.61
N LYS A 74 12.68 -22.00 13.01
CA LYS A 74 12.09 -23.34 12.79
C LYS A 74 12.00 -24.11 14.12
N SER A 75 10.96 -24.93 14.23
CA SER A 75 10.36 -25.49 15.45
C SER A 75 11.31 -26.19 16.43
N GLU A 76 12.41 -26.79 15.98
CA GLU A 76 13.35 -27.49 16.87
C GLU A 76 14.13 -26.55 17.80
N GLU A 77 14.34 -25.29 17.38
CA GLU A 77 15.01 -24.27 18.20
C GLU A 77 14.04 -23.33 18.91
N SER A 78 12.76 -23.25 18.47
CA SER A 78 11.78 -22.33 19.04
C SER A 78 11.24 -22.79 20.40
N GLU A 79 11.14 -24.11 20.64
CA GLU A 79 10.71 -24.65 21.95
C GLU A 79 11.80 -24.48 23.04
N ALA A 80 13.07 -24.37 22.62
CA ALA A 80 14.20 -24.17 23.53
C ALA A 80 14.44 -22.71 23.90
N ARG A 81 13.93 -21.75 23.11
CA ARG A 81 14.09 -20.32 23.39
C ARG A 81 13.05 -19.85 24.42
N LYS A 82 13.48 -19.78 25.68
CA LYS A 82 12.81 -19.02 26.76
C LYS A 82 13.05 -17.50 26.59
N ASP A 83 12.77 -16.99 25.41
CA ASP A 83 12.83 -15.56 25.12
C ASP A 83 11.39 -15.03 25.15
N ASP A 84 11.14 -14.03 25.99
CA ASP A 84 9.80 -13.43 26.20
C ASP A 84 9.21 -12.83 24.90
N SER A 85 10.03 -12.64 23.86
CA SER A 85 9.57 -12.22 22.53
C SER A 85 8.82 -13.31 21.74
N TYR A 86 8.83 -14.57 22.21
CA TYR A 86 8.12 -15.69 21.60
C TYR A 86 6.89 -16.09 22.42
N VAL A 87 5.70 -15.99 21.82
CA VAL A 87 4.44 -16.48 22.42
C VAL A 87 3.95 -17.66 21.60
N GLY A 88 3.80 -18.83 22.24
CA GLY A 88 3.40 -20.06 21.53
C GLY A 88 4.39 -20.48 20.43
N GLY A 89 5.69 -20.20 20.62
CA GLY A 89 6.74 -20.51 19.65
C GLY A 89 6.84 -19.54 18.46
N ARG A 90 6.05 -18.47 18.43
CA ARG A 90 6.12 -17.43 17.39
C ARG A 90 6.64 -16.12 17.93
N ARG A 91 7.52 -15.49 17.15
CA ARG A 91 7.98 -14.13 17.37
C ARG A 91 6.91 -13.13 16.93
N LEU A 92 6.33 -12.41 17.89
CA LEU A 92 5.31 -11.40 17.61
C LEU A 92 5.92 -10.15 16.98
N LEU A 93 5.19 -9.54 16.06
CA LEU A 93 5.49 -8.21 15.55
C LEU A 93 5.19 -7.16 16.62
N THR A 94 6.16 -6.29 16.88
CA THR A 94 6.14 -5.24 17.90
C THR A 94 6.19 -3.89 17.22
N MET A 95 5.05 -3.21 17.12
CA MET A 95 4.93 -1.93 16.42
C MET A 95 4.83 -0.77 17.41
N ALA A 96 5.59 0.30 17.20
CA ALA A 96 5.49 1.51 17.99
C ALA A 96 4.13 2.19 17.76
N GLY A 97 3.45 2.50 18.85
CA GLY A 97 2.19 3.24 18.85
C GLY A 97 2.18 4.39 19.83
N LEU A 98 1.21 5.29 19.64
CA LEU A 98 0.80 6.27 20.63
C LEU A 98 -0.61 5.90 21.11
N PHE A 99 -0.91 6.14 22.38
CA PHE A 99 -2.25 5.99 22.93
C PHE A 99 -2.76 7.29 23.55
N ASP A 100 -4.07 7.44 23.67
CA ASP A 100 -4.68 8.50 24.48
C ASP A 100 -5.83 7.93 25.31
N CYS A 101 -6.19 8.69 26.33
CA CYS A 101 -7.27 8.40 27.26
C CYS A 101 -8.40 9.40 27.01
N TRP A 102 -9.57 8.90 26.62
CA TRP A 102 -10.74 9.71 26.37
C TRP A 102 -11.85 9.34 27.35
N GLU A 103 -12.37 10.33 28.07
CA GLU A 103 -13.50 10.18 28.98
C GLU A 103 -14.78 10.53 28.23
N PRO A 104 -15.71 9.58 28.04
CA PRO A 104 -16.97 9.86 27.39
C PRO A 104 -17.80 10.85 28.23
N PRO A 105 -18.43 11.88 27.63
CA PRO A 105 -19.25 12.84 28.37
C PRO A 105 -20.40 12.22 29.17
N GLU A 106 -20.90 11.07 28.74
CA GLU A 106 -22.06 10.37 29.31
C GLU A 106 -21.71 8.91 29.72
N GLY A 107 -20.43 8.54 29.76
CA GLY A 107 -19.98 7.17 30.04
C GLY A 107 -19.13 7.08 31.29
N GLU A 108 -19.19 5.94 31.97
CA GLU A 108 -18.46 5.74 33.23
C GLU A 108 -16.98 5.39 33.01
N ASP A 109 -16.64 4.70 31.91
CA ASP A 109 -15.29 4.16 31.70
C ASP A 109 -14.44 5.00 30.74
N THR A 110 -13.22 5.33 31.18
CA THR A 110 -12.18 5.93 30.32
C THR A 110 -11.81 4.97 29.18
N LEU A 111 -11.92 5.46 27.94
CA LEU A 111 -11.50 4.72 26.76
C LEU A 111 -10.02 4.92 26.46
N TYR A 112 -9.25 3.83 26.55
CA TYR A 112 -7.88 3.78 26.04
C TYR A 112 -7.89 3.39 24.56
N SER A 113 -7.35 4.26 23.72
CA SER A 113 -7.29 4.04 22.27
C SER A 113 -5.91 4.36 21.72
N TYR A 114 -5.51 3.72 20.62
CA TYR A 114 -4.17 3.83 20.07
C TYR A 114 -4.13 4.02 18.56
N THR A 115 -2.99 4.53 18.09
CA THR A 115 -2.62 4.65 16.68
C THR A 115 -1.26 3.97 16.46
N VAL A 116 -1.08 3.36 15.28
CA VAL A 116 0.21 2.76 14.89
C VAL A 116 1.05 3.83 14.20
N ILE A 117 2.30 4.01 14.64
CA ILE A 117 3.22 4.92 13.97
C ILE A 117 3.70 4.26 12.67
N THR A 118 3.73 5.03 11.59
CA THR A 118 4.20 4.61 10.28
C THR A 118 5.44 5.41 9.87
N VAL A 119 6.32 4.75 9.14
CA VAL A 119 7.54 5.28 8.52
C VAL A 119 7.54 4.97 7.03
N ASP A 120 8.51 5.48 6.28
CA ASP A 120 8.71 5.07 4.89
C ASP A 120 9.03 3.57 4.83
N ALA A 121 8.59 2.90 3.78
CA ALA A 121 8.86 1.48 3.60
C ALA A 121 10.35 1.22 3.38
N SER A 122 10.86 0.14 4.00
CA SER A 122 12.19 -0.40 3.74
C SER A 122 12.30 -1.01 2.35
N LYS A 123 13.53 -1.28 1.88
CA LYS A 123 13.74 -1.81 0.52
C LYS A 123 13.07 -3.17 0.33
N SER A 124 13.01 -3.97 1.39
CA SER A 124 12.40 -5.31 1.36
C SER A 124 10.91 -5.33 1.04
N ILE A 125 10.16 -4.27 1.34
CA ILE A 125 8.68 -4.22 1.15
C ILE A 125 8.17 -3.01 0.36
N ASN A 126 9.03 -2.06 -0.04
CA ASN A 126 8.62 -0.88 -0.81
C ASN A 126 7.91 -1.23 -2.15
N TRP A 127 8.19 -2.42 -2.72
CA TRP A 127 7.51 -2.92 -3.91
C TRP A 127 6.03 -3.33 -3.66
N ILE A 128 5.62 -3.44 -2.39
CA ILE A 128 4.23 -3.68 -1.97
C ILE A 128 3.53 -2.33 -1.70
N HIS A 129 4.12 -1.47 -0.86
CA HIS A 129 3.57 -0.17 -0.46
C HIS A 129 4.71 0.78 -0.03
N ASP A 130 4.51 2.09 -0.14
CA ASP A 130 5.50 3.14 0.18
C ASP A 130 5.66 3.41 1.69
N ARG A 131 4.88 2.73 2.54
CA ARG A 131 4.80 2.97 3.99
C ARG A 131 4.79 1.64 4.72
N MET A 132 5.30 1.65 5.95
CA MET A 132 5.26 0.50 6.84
C MET A 132 5.06 0.94 8.30
N PRO A 133 4.60 0.07 9.20
CA PRO A 133 4.64 0.33 10.62
C PRO A 133 6.08 0.58 11.10
N ALA A 134 6.25 1.45 12.10
CA ALA A 134 7.50 1.58 12.83
C ALA A 134 7.65 0.36 13.74
N ILE A 135 8.41 -0.63 13.29
CA ILE A 135 8.62 -1.89 14.02
C ILE A 135 9.84 -1.73 14.94
N LEU A 136 9.69 -2.19 16.19
CA LEU A 136 10.73 -2.21 17.21
C LEU A 136 11.34 -3.61 17.25
N ASP A 137 12.60 -3.76 16.86
CA ASP A 137 13.26 -5.05 16.71
C ASP A 137 14.06 -5.41 17.97
N GLY A 138 13.40 -6.15 18.87
CA GLY A 138 14.01 -6.69 20.09
C GLY A 138 13.80 -5.84 21.35
N ASP A 139 14.12 -6.45 22.49
CA ASP A 139 13.80 -5.93 23.82
C ASP A 139 14.38 -4.55 24.13
N GLU A 140 15.57 -4.24 23.61
CA GLU A 140 16.22 -2.96 23.87
C GLU A 140 15.42 -1.80 23.28
N GLU A 141 14.93 -1.96 22.04
CA GLU A 141 14.12 -0.94 21.38
C GLU A 141 12.74 -0.83 22.02
N ILE A 142 12.15 -1.97 22.39
CA ILE A 142 10.89 -2.03 23.13
C ILE A 142 11.01 -1.29 24.46
N ARG A 143 12.07 -1.55 25.25
CA ARG A 143 12.32 -0.84 26.52
C ARG A 143 12.56 0.64 26.28
N LYS A 144 13.42 1.02 25.34
CA LYS A 144 13.66 2.44 24.99
C LYS A 144 12.39 3.17 24.60
N TRP A 145 11.47 2.49 23.91
CA TRP A 145 10.19 3.06 23.53
C TRP A 145 9.22 3.14 24.71
N LEU A 146 9.11 2.11 25.54
CA LEU A 146 8.15 2.07 26.65
C LEU A 146 8.57 2.87 27.88
N ASP A 147 9.87 3.02 28.13
CA ASP A 147 10.40 3.66 29.32
C ASP A 147 10.33 5.19 29.21
N PHE A 148 9.13 5.74 29.43
CA PHE A 148 8.91 7.18 29.40
C PHE A 148 9.40 7.92 30.66
N GLY A 149 9.72 7.18 31.73
CA GLY A 149 10.28 7.75 32.95
C GLY A 149 11.74 8.17 32.73
N GLU A 150 12.53 7.30 32.12
CA GLU A 150 13.96 7.51 31.94
C GLU A 150 14.35 7.94 30.52
N VAL A 151 13.55 7.62 29.49
CA VAL A 151 13.86 7.93 28.09
C VAL A 151 13.03 9.11 27.57
N PRO A 152 13.65 10.29 27.34
CA PRO A 152 12.99 11.44 26.76
C PRO A 152 12.45 11.15 25.36
N ALA A 153 11.36 11.82 24.97
CA ALA A 153 10.71 11.62 23.67
C ALA A 153 11.69 11.73 22.48
N LYS A 154 12.65 12.65 22.53
CA LYS A 154 13.67 12.82 21.48
C LYS A 154 14.57 11.60 21.31
N GLU A 155 14.92 10.93 22.41
CA GLU A 155 15.73 9.71 22.39
C GLU A 155 14.88 8.52 21.93
N ALA A 156 13.63 8.42 22.40
CA ALA A 156 12.68 7.40 21.94
C ALA A 156 12.41 7.47 20.43
N LEU A 157 12.43 8.66 19.82
CA LEU A 157 12.27 8.81 18.37
C LEU A 157 13.39 8.14 17.56
N LYS A 158 14.57 7.88 18.13
CA LYS A 158 15.69 7.24 17.42
C LYS A 158 15.40 5.80 17.02
N VAL A 159 14.48 5.12 17.71
CA VAL A 159 14.05 3.76 17.33
C VAL A 159 12.97 3.77 16.24
N ILE A 160 12.36 4.92 15.94
CA ILE A 160 11.29 5.07 14.93
C ILE A 160 11.90 5.24 13.54
N ARG A 161 12.09 4.12 12.85
CA ARG A 161 12.73 4.06 11.52
C ARG A 161 12.31 2.80 10.75
N PRO A 162 12.50 2.74 9.42
CA PRO A 162 12.31 1.49 8.67
C PRO A 162 13.30 0.42 9.14
N ILE A 163 12.84 -0.84 9.12
CA ILE A 163 13.68 -2.01 9.36
C ILE A 163 13.66 -2.95 8.15
N GLU A 164 14.75 -3.67 7.93
CA GLU A 164 14.87 -4.63 6.83
C GLU A 164 14.56 -6.08 7.27
N SER A 165 14.59 -6.36 8.58
CA SER A 165 14.41 -7.68 9.22
C SER A 165 12.95 -8.16 9.22
N ILE A 166 12.27 -8.04 8.09
CA ILE A 166 10.89 -8.48 7.87
C ILE A 166 10.81 -9.40 6.66
N THR A 167 9.83 -10.29 6.65
CA THR A 167 9.53 -11.15 5.51
C THR A 167 8.04 -11.10 5.18
N CYS A 168 7.66 -11.60 4.02
CA CYS A 168 6.27 -11.63 3.60
C CYS A 168 5.95 -12.79 2.66
N HIS A 169 4.67 -13.11 2.55
CA HIS A 169 4.15 -14.02 1.52
C HIS A 169 2.78 -13.53 1.04
N PRO A 170 2.39 -13.82 -0.23
CA PRO A 170 1.06 -13.49 -0.72
C PRO A 170 0.00 -14.35 -0.03
N VAL A 171 -1.17 -13.77 0.24
CA VAL A 171 -2.31 -14.46 0.85
C VAL A 171 -3.56 -14.36 -0.04
N SER A 172 -4.60 -15.11 0.32
CA SER A 172 -5.89 -15.09 -0.39
C SER A 172 -6.64 -13.76 -0.21
N THR A 173 -7.53 -13.44 -1.14
CA THR A 173 -8.46 -12.30 -1.02
C THR A 173 -9.53 -12.51 0.06
N VAL A 174 -9.60 -13.69 0.69
CA VAL A 174 -10.43 -13.95 1.88
C VAL A 174 -10.23 -12.87 2.94
N VAL A 175 -9.01 -12.38 3.14
CA VAL A 175 -8.69 -11.33 4.12
C VAL A 175 -9.33 -9.96 3.81
N ASN A 176 -9.81 -9.73 2.58
CA ASN A 176 -10.40 -8.44 2.20
C ASN A 176 -11.70 -8.14 2.95
N ASN A 177 -12.39 -9.18 3.43
CA ASN A 177 -13.59 -9.01 4.26
C ASN A 177 -13.21 -9.16 5.73
N ALA A 178 -13.26 -8.05 6.49
CA ALA A 178 -12.90 -8.00 7.90
C ALA A 178 -13.75 -8.91 8.81
N ARG A 179 -14.88 -9.46 8.33
CA ARG A 179 -15.66 -10.47 9.06
C ARG A 179 -15.04 -11.87 9.03
N ASN A 180 -14.10 -12.11 8.12
CA ASN A 180 -13.42 -13.40 7.99
C ASN A 180 -12.31 -13.49 9.04
N ASN A 181 -12.52 -14.34 10.04
CA ASN A 181 -11.55 -14.65 11.08
C ASN A 181 -11.20 -16.14 11.01
N THR A 182 -10.43 -16.53 9.99
CA THR A 182 -10.03 -17.92 9.74
C THR A 182 -8.52 -18.01 9.48
N PRO A 183 -7.89 -19.19 9.72
CA PRO A 183 -6.46 -19.39 9.43
C PRO A 183 -6.07 -19.14 7.97
N GLU A 184 -7.03 -19.23 7.05
CA GLU A 184 -6.84 -18.97 5.62
C GLU A 184 -6.44 -17.52 5.32
N CYS A 185 -6.77 -16.57 6.22
CA CYS A 185 -6.38 -15.16 6.06
C CYS A 185 -4.87 -14.95 6.03
N VAL A 186 -4.10 -15.82 6.70
CA VAL A 186 -2.63 -15.79 6.76
C VAL A 186 -1.98 -16.95 6.02
N ALA A 187 -2.76 -17.82 5.37
CA ALA A 187 -2.20 -18.96 4.67
C ALA A 187 -1.50 -18.50 3.37
N PRO A 188 -0.25 -18.93 3.13
CA PRO A 188 0.46 -18.57 1.92
C PRO A 188 -0.22 -19.18 0.69
N ILE A 189 -0.32 -18.39 -0.39
CA ILE A 189 -0.83 -18.86 -1.68
C ILE A 189 0.27 -18.87 -2.74
N ILE A 190 0.08 -19.68 -3.78
CA ILE A 190 0.92 -19.62 -4.98
C ILE A 190 0.27 -18.63 -5.95
N LEU A 191 0.99 -17.56 -6.32
CA LEU A 191 0.52 -16.63 -7.33
C LEU A 191 0.53 -17.30 -8.69
N GLN A 192 -0.65 -17.60 -9.22
CA GLN A 192 -0.76 -18.03 -10.61
C GLN A 192 -0.41 -16.85 -11.52
N LYS A 193 0.53 -17.08 -12.43
CA LYS A 193 0.84 -16.12 -13.48
C LYS A 193 -0.38 -16.07 -14.39
N LYS A 194 -1.22 -15.04 -14.26
CA LYS A 194 -2.27 -14.79 -15.26
C LYS A 194 -1.57 -14.59 -16.59
N GLU A 195 -1.73 -15.55 -17.51
CA GLU A 195 -1.46 -15.27 -18.92
C GLU A 195 -2.34 -14.07 -19.31
N PRO A 196 -1.80 -13.07 -20.02
CA PRO A 196 -2.59 -11.93 -20.42
C PRO A 196 -3.80 -12.45 -21.22
N ALA A 197 -4.99 -12.30 -20.63
CA ALA A 197 -6.21 -12.68 -21.30
C ALA A 197 -6.27 -11.93 -22.63
N LEU A 198 -6.32 -12.66 -23.75
CA LEU A 198 -6.39 -12.04 -25.07
C LEU A 198 -7.55 -11.03 -25.08
N SER A 199 -7.22 -9.77 -25.38
CA SER A 199 -8.23 -8.73 -25.51
C SER A 199 -9.29 -9.14 -26.53
N ALA A 200 -10.50 -8.60 -26.42
CA ALA A 200 -11.57 -8.91 -27.39
C ALA A 200 -11.15 -8.59 -28.84
N SER A 201 -10.29 -7.58 -29.04
CA SER A 201 -9.71 -7.27 -30.35
C SER A 201 -8.65 -8.29 -30.77
N SER A 202 -7.79 -8.77 -29.86
CA SER A 202 -6.82 -9.84 -30.13
C SER A 202 -7.53 -11.16 -30.49
N LYS A 203 -8.63 -11.49 -29.81
CA LYS A 203 -9.46 -12.67 -30.13
C LYS A 203 -10.10 -12.55 -31.52
N LYS A 204 -10.62 -11.37 -31.87
CA LYS A 204 -11.17 -11.11 -33.21
C LYS A 204 -10.10 -11.15 -34.32
N MET A 205 -8.90 -10.64 -34.05
CA MET A 205 -7.78 -10.69 -34.99
C MET A 205 -7.33 -12.13 -35.26
N LEU A 206 -7.23 -12.96 -34.22
CA LEU A 206 -6.89 -14.38 -34.36
C LEU A 206 -7.97 -15.16 -35.12
N ALA A 207 -9.25 -14.90 -34.83
CA ALA A 207 -10.36 -15.48 -35.59
C ALA A 207 -10.34 -15.06 -37.07
N TRP A 208 -9.94 -13.82 -37.37
CA TRP A 208 -9.80 -13.33 -38.76
C TRP A 208 -8.63 -13.98 -39.50
N LEU A 209 -7.49 -14.20 -38.82
CA LEU A 209 -6.34 -14.89 -39.39
C LEU A 209 -6.63 -16.37 -39.68
N GLN A 210 -7.44 -17.02 -38.85
CA GLN A 210 -7.86 -18.40 -39.05
C GLN A 210 -8.84 -18.57 -40.23
N ASN A 211 -9.65 -17.54 -40.53
CA ASN A 211 -10.67 -17.60 -41.58
C ASN A 211 -10.20 -17.12 -42.97
N LYS A 212 -8.92 -16.79 -43.16
CA LYS A 212 -8.38 -16.45 -44.48
C LYS A 212 -7.29 -17.43 -44.93
N SER A 213 -7.73 -18.48 -45.61
CA SER A 213 -6.99 -19.07 -46.73
C SER A 213 -7.92 -19.03 -47.95
N PRO A 214 -7.68 -18.16 -48.96
CA PRO A 214 -8.44 -18.26 -50.19
C PRO A 214 -7.95 -19.48 -50.98
N LYS A 215 -8.86 -20.43 -51.25
CA LYS A 215 -8.65 -21.39 -52.34
C LYS A 215 -8.62 -20.60 -53.65
N LYS A 216 -7.56 -20.81 -54.41
CA LYS A 216 -7.38 -20.29 -55.78
C LYS A 216 -8.25 -21.17 -56.69
N GLU A 217 -9.34 -20.63 -57.22
CA GLU A 217 -10.06 -21.26 -58.36
C GLU A 217 -9.63 -20.61 -59.68
N PRO A 218 -9.70 -21.34 -60.81
CA PRO A 218 -9.01 -20.99 -62.03
C PRO A 218 -9.70 -19.86 -62.79
N SER A 219 -8.87 -19.17 -63.56
CA SER A 219 -9.13 -18.02 -64.42
C SER A 219 -10.24 -18.20 -65.45
N GLU A 220 -11.09 -17.19 -65.60
CA GLU A 220 -11.74 -16.85 -66.86
C GLU A 220 -11.58 -15.35 -67.19
N GLU A 221 -11.72 -15.07 -68.47
CA GLU A 221 -11.07 -14.03 -69.28
C GLU A 221 -11.31 -12.56 -68.93
N VAL A 222 -10.26 -11.78 -69.20
CA VAL A 222 -10.19 -10.32 -69.10
C VAL A 222 -10.96 -9.65 -70.24
N LYS A 223 -11.82 -8.66 -69.93
CA LYS A 223 -12.19 -7.58 -70.87
C LYS A 223 -11.83 -6.23 -70.25
N PRO A 224 -11.25 -5.28 -71.01
CA PRO A 224 -10.76 -4.03 -70.45
C PRO A 224 -11.90 -3.04 -70.21
N VAL A 225 -11.97 -2.49 -69.00
CA VAL A 225 -12.85 -1.38 -68.64
C VAL A 225 -12.10 -0.05 -68.82
N LYS A 226 -12.73 0.91 -69.49
CA LYS A 226 -12.25 2.29 -69.67
C LYS A 226 -12.09 2.98 -68.30
N LEU A 227 -10.94 3.64 -68.11
CA LEU A 227 -10.70 4.56 -67.00
C LEU A 227 -11.63 5.78 -67.11
N SER A 228 -12.40 6.04 -66.05
CA SER A 228 -12.83 7.40 -65.71
C SER A 228 -12.37 7.74 -64.29
N GLN A 229 -11.91 8.98 -64.16
CA GLN A 229 -11.13 9.51 -63.04
C GLN A 229 -12.00 9.68 -61.78
N VAL A 230 -11.50 9.21 -60.63
CA VAL A 230 -11.87 9.73 -59.31
C VAL A 230 -10.60 9.94 -58.49
N ALA A 231 -10.44 11.16 -57.99
CA ALA A 231 -9.25 11.70 -57.36
C ALA A 231 -8.82 10.95 -56.08
N LEU A 232 -7.52 10.63 -56.00
CA LEU A 232 -6.86 10.15 -54.78
C LEU A 232 -6.49 11.33 -53.89
N SER A 233 -7.25 11.51 -52.81
CA SER A 233 -6.84 12.31 -51.65
C SER A 233 -5.59 11.67 -51.03
N HIS A 234 -4.49 12.43 -50.99
CA HIS A 234 -3.24 12.01 -50.38
C HIS A 234 -3.39 11.97 -48.86
N LYS A 235 -3.36 10.77 -48.27
CA LYS A 235 -3.17 10.62 -46.82
C LYS A 235 -1.68 10.79 -46.51
N LYS A 236 -1.36 11.84 -45.74
CA LYS A 236 0.00 12.11 -45.23
C LYS A 236 0.49 10.95 -44.36
N THR A 237 1.78 10.65 -44.49
CA THR A 237 2.41 9.58 -43.72
C THR A 237 2.79 10.06 -42.32
N SER A 238 2.92 9.14 -41.36
CA SER A 238 3.31 9.43 -39.97
C SER A 238 4.64 10.16 -39.85
N ALA A 239 5.54 10.02 -40.84
CA ALA A 239 6.82 10.71 -40.89
C ALA A 239 6.68 12.22 -41.17
N GLU A 240 5.69 12.65 -41.96
CA GLU A 240 5.47 14.07 -42.28
C GLU A 240 4.86 14.85 -41.10
N LEU A 241 4.05 14.19 -40.28
CA LEU A 241 3.48 14.80 -39.06
C LEU A 241 4.54 15.06 -37.98
N MET A 242 5.57 14.20 -37.88
CA MET A 242 6.66 14.35 -36.93
C MET A 242 7.58 15.54 -37.26
N HIS A 243 7.83 15.80 -38.55
CA HIS A 243 8.64 16.95 -38.97
C HIS A 243 7.96 18.31 -38.77
N GLN A 244 6.63 18.35 -38.74
CA GLN A 244 5.87 19.57 -38.48
C GLN A 244 5.87 19.95 -36.99
N TRP A 245 6.01 18.98 -36.10
CA TRP A 245 6.05 19.19 -34.64
C TRP A 245 7.42 19.70 -34.17
N LEU A 246 8.51 19.22 -34.78
CA LEU A 246 9.90 19.61 -34.46
C LEU A 246 10.31 21.03 -34.88
N LYS A 247 9.48 21.77 -35.63
CA LYS A 247 9.80 23.12 -36.16
C LYS A 247 9.17 24.29 -35.40
N LYS A 248 8.53 24.06 -34.25
CA LYS A 248 7.96 25.12 -33.41
C LYS A 248 8.62 25.14 -32.03
N GLU A 249 9.84 25.64 -31.95
CA GLU A 249 10.38 26.25 -30.72
C GLU A 249 11.08 27.57 -31.06
N GLY A 250 10.77 28.61 -30.29
CA GLY A 250 11.32 29.96 -30.40
C GLY A 250 10.32 31.02 -29.95
N GLU A 251 10.29 31.32 -28.63
CA GLU A 251 9.47 32.35 -27.97
C GLU A 251 9.77 33.80 -28.45
N PRO A 252 8.98 34.81 -28.01
CA PRO A 252 9.39 35.49 -26.76
C PRO A 252 8.22 35.87 -25.82
N SER A 253 8.53 35.87 -24.53
CA SER A 253 7.79 36.52 -23.42
C SER A 253 8.52 37.82 -22.99
N PRO A 254 8.02 38.70 -22.10
CA PRO A 254 6.66 39.02 -21.64
C PRO A 254 6.32 40.54 -21.74
N LYS A 255 5.04 40.94 -21.57
CA LYS A 255 4.67 42.33 -21.22
C LYS A 255 3.72 42.37 -20.00
N LYS A 256 4.15 43.07 -18.95
CA LYS A 256 3.33 43.52 -17.80
C LYS A 256 2.32 44.59 -18.24
N PRO A 257 1.21 44.78 -17.52
CA PRO A 257 0.65 46.10 -17.30
C PRO A 257 0.71 46.53 -15.82
N ARG A 258 0.69 47.86 -15.66
CA ARG A 258 0.91 48.66 -14.45
C ARG A 258 -0.40 49.12 -13.80
N ARG A 259 -0.27 49.38 -12.49
CA ARG A 259 -1.05 50.21 -11.55
C ARG A 259 -2.44 49.73 -11.16
#